data_AF-A0AAW5WV99-F1
#
_entry.id   AF-A0AAW5WV99-F1
#
_cell.length_a   1.000
_cell.length_b   1.000
_cell.length_c   1.000
_cell.angle_alpha   90.00
_cell.angle_beta   90.00
_cell.angle_gamma   90.00
#
_symmetry.space_group_name_H-M   'P 1'
#
loop_
_entity.id
_entity.type
_entity.pdbx_description
1 polymer ?
#
loop_
_entity_poly.entity_id
_entity_poly.type
_entity_poly.pdbx_seq_one_letter_code
_entity_poly.pdbx_strand_id
1 'polypeptide(L)' 'MAKIGYARVSSKEQHLDRQLAALKDVDKLFTDK' A
#
# COMPACT_ATOMS: atom_id res chain seq x y z
N MET A 1 12.55 7.38 13.01
CA MET A 1 11.15 7.72 12.74
C MET A 1 10.61 6.62 11.84
N ALA A 2 9.59 5.88 12.24
CA ALA A 2 9.09 4.75 11.43
C ALA A 2 8.38 5.28 10.17
N LYS A 3 8.71 4.74 8.99
CA LYS A 3 8.00 5.02 7.74
C LYS A 3 6.74 4.15 7.70
N ILE A 4 5.58 4.78 7.57
CA ILE A 4 4.29 4.08 7.50
C ILE A 4 3.75 4.25 6.08
N GLY A 5 3.50 3.14 5.40
CA GLY A 5 2.87 3.10 4.09
C GLY A 5 1.37 2.87 4.19
N TYR A 6 0.59 3.57 3.37
CA TYR A 6 -0.84 3.37 3.23
C TYR A 6 -1.20 3.25 1.75
N ALA A 7 -1.92 2.17 1.40
CA ALA A 7 -2.46 1.97 0.06
C ALA A 7 -3.97 1.73 0.15
N ARG A 8 -4.72 2.32 -0.77
CA ARG A 8 -6.17 2.11 -0.86
C ARG A 8 -6.59 1.94 -2.30
N VAL A 9 -7.51 1.01 -2.51
CA VAL A 9 -8.22 0.82 -3.76
C VAL A 9 -9.71 0.91 -3.49
N SER A 10 -10.51 1.26 -4.48
CA SER A 10 -11.98 1.24 -4.41
C SER A 10 -12.58 -0.08 -4.90
N SER A 11 -11.77 -0.95 -5.53
CA SER A 11 -12.23 -2.25 -6.06
C SER A 11 -11.07 -3.25 -6.11
N LYS A 12 -11.38 -4.55 -5.98
CA LYS A 12 -10.38 -5.63 -5.88
C LYS A 12 -9.42 -5.74 -7.07
N GLU A 13 -9.82 -5.27 -8.25
CA GLU A 13 -9.04 -5.39 -9.50
C GLU A 13 -8.12 -4.18 -9.78
N GLN A 14 -8.15 -3.14 -8.94
CA GLN A 14 -7.39 -1.92 -9.19
C GLN A 14 -5.92 -2.05 -8.79
N HIS A 15 -5.12 -2.83 -9.53
CA HIS A 15 -3.64 -2.82 -9.52
C HIS A 15 -2.96 -2.52 -8.17
N LEU A 16 -3.47 -3.09 -7.06
CA LEU A 16 -2.99 -2.82 -5.71
C LEU A 16 -1.52 -3.21 -5.59
N ASP A 17 -1.12 -4.28 -6.25
CA ASP A 17 0.27 -4.74 -6.39
C ASP A 17 1.26 -3.66 -6.85
N ARG A 18 0.86 -2.73 -7.73
CA ARG A 18 1.76 -1.62 -8.13
C ARG A 18 1.94 -0.60 -7.02
N GLN A 19 0.89 -0.31 -6.25
CA GLN A 19 0.99 0.60 -5.10
C GLN A 19 1.83 -0.02 -3.99
N LEU A 20 1.61 -1.30 -3.72
CA LEU A 20 2.41 -2.09 -2.79
C LEU A 20 3.87 -2.16 -3.23
N ALA A 21 4.11 -2.30 -4.53
CA ALA A 21 5.45 -2.33 -5.08
C ALA A 21 6.19 -0.97 -4.99
N ALA A 22 5.48 0.14 -4.94
CA ALA A 22 6.05 1.45 -4.68
C ALA A 22 6.32 1.70 -3.18
N LEU A 23 5.56 1.03 -2.31
CA LEU A 23 5.60 1.20 -0.85
C LEU A 23 6.51 0.18 -0.14
N LYS A 24 7.43 -0.49 -0.84
CA LYS A 24 8.29 -1.55 -0.28
C LYS A 24 9.24 -1.08 0.83
N ASP A 25 9.54 0.22 0.91
CA ASP A 25 10.47 0.83 1.87
C ASP A 25 9.73 1.45 3.08
N VAL A 26 8.84 0.68 3.71
CA VAL A 26 8.10 1.13 4.90
C VAL A 26 8.19 0.10 6.03
N ASP A 27 8.28 0.58 7.27
CA ASP A 27 8.33 -0.25 8.47
C ASP A 27 6.98 -0.92 8.77
N LYS A 28 5.88 -0.26 8.40
CA LYS A 28 4.52 -0.81 8.52
C LYS A 28 3.68 -0.40 7.32
N LEU A 29 2.89 -1.34 6.83
CA LEU A 29 2.03 -1.16 5.68
C LEU A 29 0.57 -1.44 6.07
N PHE A 30 -0.32 -0.51 5.75
CA PHE A 30 -1.76 -0.65 5.91
C PHE A 30 -2.45 -0.56 4.55
N THR A 31 -3.43 -1.42 4.33
CA THR A 31 -4.20 -1.46 3.09
C THR A 31 -5.68 -1.38 3.36
N ASP A 32 -6.39 -0.50 2.66
CA ASP A 32 -7.84 -0.34 2.72
C ASP A 32 -8.50 -0.65 1.36
N LYS A 33 -9.80 -0.98 1.38
CA LYS A 33 -10.53 -1.58 0.25
C LYS A 33 -11.70 -0.75 -0.27
#